data_AF-A0ABD2MR55-F1
#
_entry.id   AF-A0ABD2MR55-F1
#
_cell.length_a   1.000
_cell.length_b   1.000
_cell.length_c   1.000
_cell.angle_alpha   90.00
_cell.angle_beta   90.00
_cell.angle_gamma   90.00
#
_symmetry.space_group_name_H-M   'P 1'
#
loop_
_entity.id
_entity.type
_entity.pdbx_description
1 polymer ?
#
loop_
_entity_poly.entity_id
_entity_poly.type
_entity_poly.pdbx_seq_one_letter_code
_entity_poly.pdbx_strand_id
1 'polypeptide(L)'
;MVVGSRDFNDVQQRSEELRECALVWFLVNGLAMNDGNTQLHLLSLKADPAPTDAGEVSFLGVHLDPILTCIDHADNSSKRVSRNIFVMRQLASSISPTILKSVHFALIE
;
A
#
# COMPACT_ATOMS: atom_id res chain seq x y z
N MET A 1 12.86 2.66 -3.88
CA MET A 1 12.77 1.88 -5.13
C MET A 1 11.97 0.61 -4.78
N VAL A 2 11.00 0.19 -5.60
CA VAL A 2 10.03 -0.87 -5.22
C VAL A 2 10.04 -1.99 -6.25
N VAL A 3 10.03 -3.24 -5.79
CA VAL A 3 9.91 -4.44 -6.63
C VAL A 3 8.68 -5.22 -6.19
N GLY A 4 7.94 -5.76 -7.16
CA GLY A 4 6.80 -6.65 -6.92
C GLY A 4 6.90 -7.92 -7.76
N SER A 5 6.58 -9.06 -7.15
CA SER A 5 6.43 -10.35 -7.81
C SER A 5 5.48 -11.24 -7.01
N ARG A 6 5.09 -12.38 -7.60
CA ARG A 6 4.28 -13.40 -6.93
C ARG A 6 5.12 -14.44 -6.18
N ASP A 7 6.41 -14.53 -6.52
CA ASP A 7 7.38 -15.43 -5.88
C ASP A 7 8.26 -14.62 -4.93
N PHE A 8 8.33 -15.04 -3.68
CA PHE A 8 9.11 -14.38 -2.64
C PHE A 8 10.62 -14.36 -2.98
N ASN A 9 11.15 -15.46 -3.52
CA ASN A 9 12.57 -15.57 -3.84
C ASN A 9 12.96 -14.63 -4.99
N ASP A 10 12.07 -14.47 -5.97
CA ASP A 10 12.25 -13.51 -7.07
C ASP A 10 12.26 -12.06 -6.56
N VAL A 11 11.35 -11.70 -5.63
CA VAL A 11 11.36 -10.36 -5.03
C VAL A 11 12.65 -10.11 -4.28
N GLN A 12 13.12 -11.08 -3.49
CA GLN A 12 14.33 -10.93 -2.71
C GLN A 12 15.55 -10.73 -3.59
N GLN A 13 15.77 -11.59 -4.59
CA GLN A 13 16.89 -11.48 -5.51
C GLN A 13 16.88 -10.11 -6.24
N ARG A 14 15.73 -9.74 -6.80
CA ARG A 14 15.59 -8.47 -7.52
C ARG A 14 15.74 -7.26 -6.61
N SER A 15 15.42 -7.38 -5.33
CA SER A 15 15.64 -6.30 -4.35
C SER A 15 17.13 -6.07 -4.08
N GLU A 16 17.93 -7.13 -4.07
CA GLU A 16 19.39 -7.06 -3.90
C GLU A 16 20.04 -6.42 -5.14
N GLU A 17 19.68 -6.88 -6.34
CA GLU A 17 20.15 -6.28 -7.62
C GLU A 17 19.81 -4.79 -7.70
N LEU A 18 18.60 -4.42 -7.27
CA LEU A 18 18.15 -3.03 -7.25
C LEU A 18 18.93 -2.18 -6.26
N ARG A 19 19.28 -2.75 -5.10
CA ARG A 19 20.10 -2.09 -4.08
C ARG A 19 21.49 -1.77 -4.64
N GLU A 20 22.11 -2.72 -5.34
CA GLU A 20 23.41 -2.50 -6.00
C GLU A 20 23.32 -1.40 -7.07
N CYS A 21 22.27 -1.42 -7.90
CA CYS A 21 22.04 -0.36 -8.88
C CYS A 21 21.85 1.01 -8.22
N ALA A 22 21.11 1.07 -7.11
CA ALA A 22 20.89 2.30 -6.35
C ALA A 22 22.20 2.82 -5.74
N LEU A 23 23.05 1.95 -5.21
CA LEU A 23 24.37 2.32 -4.69
C LEU A 23 25.24 2.99 -5.76
N VAL A 24 25.28 2.41 -6.96
CA VAL A 24 26.02 3.00 -8.09
C VAL A 24 25.44 4.37 -8.45
N TRP A 25 24.11 4.49 -8.51
CA TRP A 25 23.46 5.77 -8.81
C TRP A 25 23.77 6.82 -7.75
N PHE A 26 23.71 6.48 -6.47
CA PHE A 26 24.06 7.40 -5.38
C PHE A 26 25.52 7.87 -5.51
N LEU A 27 26.44 6.94 -5.72
CA LEU A 27 27.87 7.25 -5.86
C LEU A 27 28.14 8.23 -7.01
N VAL A 28 27.55 7.98 -8.19
CA VAL A 28 27.70 8.85 -9.37
C VAL A 28 27.15 10.26 -9.11
N ASN A 29 26.15 10.38 -8.24
CA ASN A 29 25.56 11.66 -7.87
C ASN A 29 26.19 12.30 -6.61
N GLY A 30 27.29 11.73 -6.10
CA GLY A 30 27.97 12.24 -4.89
C GLY A 30 27.16 12.04 -3.60
N LEU A 31 26.20 11.13 -3.61
CA LEU A 31 25.40 10.72 -2.45
C LEU A 31 26.01 9.46 -1.83
N ALA A 32 25.92 9.35 -0.51
CA ALA A 32 26.35 8.15 0.22
C ALA A 32 25.13 7.46 0.84
N MET A 33 25.07 6.14 0.72
CA MET A 33 24.07 5.33 1.41
C MET A 33 24.46 5.21 2.88
N ASN A 34 23.51 5.43 3.78
CA ASN A 34 23.71 5.22 5.20
C ASN A 34 23.23 3.80 5.53
N ASP A 35 24.16 2.84 5.53
CA ASP A 35 23.84 1.43 5.77
C ASP A 35 23.18 1.19 7.15
N GLY A 36 23.44 2.06 8.13
CA GLY A 36 22.81 1.95 9.46
C GLY A 36 21.33 2.37 9.48
N ASN A 37 20.92 3.26 8.59
CA ASN A 37 19.54 3.77 8.51
C ASN A 37 18.75 3.24 7.31
N THR A 38 19.43 2.61 6.35
CA THR A 38 18.78 2.08 5.15
C THR A 38 18.40 0.64 5.38
N GLN A 39 17.11 0.38 5.52
CA GLN A 39 16.58 -0.95 5.80
C GLN A 39 15.88 -1.51 4.56
N LEU A 40 16.10 -2.80 4.31
CA LEU A 40 15.28 -3.56 3.36
C LEU A 40 13.97 -3.92 4.07
N HIS A 41 12.85 -3.46 3.52
CA HIS A 41 11.53 -3.79 4.05
C HIS A 41 10.76 -4.62 3.03
N LEU A 42 10.35 -5.82 3.44
CA LEU A 42 9.58 -6.76 2.62
C LEU A 42 8.13 -6.75 3.09
N LEU A 43 7.23 -6.46 2.15
CA LEU A 43 5.79 -6.42 2.38
C LEU A 43 5.12 -7.62 1.70
N SER A 44 4.30 -8.35 2.43
CA SER A 44 3.52 -9.48 1.90
C SER A 44 2.02 -9.25 2.04
N LEU A 45 1.26 -9.65 1.02
CA LEU A 45 -0.20 -9.75 1.08
C LEU A 45 -0.67 -11.07 1.71
N LYS A 46 0.25 -12.02 1.92
CA LYS A 46 -0.02 -13.33 2.55
C LYS A 46 0.64 -13.37 3.92
N ALA A 47 -0.08 -13.87 4.91
CA ALA A 47 0.41 -14.02 6.28
C ALA A 47 1.53 -15.08 6.43
N ASP A 48 1.74 -15.94 5.43
CA ASP A 48 2.66 -17.07 5.50
C ASP A 48 3.37 -17.30 4.15
N PRO A 49 4.71 -17.49 4.12
CA PRO A 49 5.65 -17.29 5.21
C PRO A 49 5.91 -15.80 5.43
N ALA A 50 5.49 -15.28 6.59
CA ALA A 50 6.01 -14.02 7.07
C ALA A 50 7.54 -14.19 7.20
N PRO A 51 8.36 -13.27 6.67
CA PRO A 51 9.77 -13.26 6.99
C PRO A 51 9.90 -13.08 8.51
N THR A 52 10.23 -14.17 9.20
CA THR A 52 10.30 -14.27 10.67
C THR A 52 11.27 -13.27 11.32
N ASP A 53 12.11 -12.63 10.49
CA ASP A 53 13.12 -11.64 10.86
C ASP A 53 12.88 -10.23 10.27
N ALA A 54 11.71 -9.97 9.68
CA ALA A 54 11.36 -8.61 9.28
C ALA A 54 11.04 -7.79 10.53
N GLY A 55 12.10 -7.28 11.17
CA GLY A 55 12.01 -6.36 12.28
C GLY A 55 11.08 -5.18 11.98
N GLU A 56 10.49 -4.63 13.03
CA GLU A 56 9.59 -3.49 12.95
C GLU A 56 10.31 -2.29 12.33
N VAL A 57 9.96 -1.92 11.09
CA VAL A 57 10.56 -0.78 10.40
C VAL A 57 9.76 0.46 10.73
N SER A 58 10.39 1.45 11.37
CA SER A 58 9.79 2.77 11.55
C SER A 58 10.08 3.65 10.33
N PHE A 59 9.03 4.10 9.64
CA PHE A 59 9.14 5.10 8.57
C PHE A 59 8.44 6.39 8.99
N LEU A 60 9.21 7.47 9.10
CA LEU A 60 8.72 8.81 9.49
C LEU A 60 7.91 8.82 10.80
N GLY A 61 8.30 7.97 11.77
CA GLY A 61 7.62 7.86 13.07
C GLY A 61 6.39 6.95 13.07
N VAL A 62 6.11 6.26 11.97
CA VAL A 62 5.05 5.25 11.87
C VAL A 62 5.69 3.87 11.73
N HIS A 63 5.23 2.90 12.52
CA HIS A 63 5.64 1.51 12.39
C HIS A 63 4.96 0.87 11.18
N LEU A 64 5.75 0.32 10.27
CA LEU A 64 5.26 -0.37 9.08
C LEU A 64 5.04 -1.85 9.41
N ASP A 65 3.80 -2.28 9.26
CA ASP A 65 3.43 -3.70 9.35
C ASP A 65 4.00 -4.44 8.12
N PRO A 66 4.82 -5.49 8.31
CA PRO A 66 5.32 -6.31 7.21
C PRO A 66 4.19 -7.05 6.45
N ILE A 67 3.00 -7.19 7.04
CA ILE A 67 1.84 -7.82 6.42
C ILE A 67 0.84 -6.73 6.02
N LEU A 68 0.59 -6.64 4.72
CA LEU A 68 -0.45 -5.78 4.17
C LEU A 68 -1.82 -6.41 4.39
N THR A 69 -2.38 -6.27 5.59
CA THR A 69 -3.75 -6.67 5.95
C THR A 69 -4.81 -5.69 5.43
N CYS A 70 -4.60 -5.13 4.23
CA CYS A 70 -5.53 -4.17 3.62
C CYS A 70 -6.83 -4.84 3.15
N ILE A 71 -6.93 -6.17 3.21
CA ILE A 71 -8.15 -6.90 2.78
C ILE A 71 -9.36 -6.52 3.64
N ASP A 72 -9.21 -6.46 4.97
CA ASP A 72 -10.30 -6.10 5.86
C ASP A 72 -10.73 -4.64 5.66
N HIS A 73 -9.74 -3.76 5.44
CA HIS A 73 -9.99 -2.36 5.10
C HIS A 73 -10.71 -2.23 3.75
N ALA A 74 -10.24 -2.92 2.71
CA ALA A 74 -10.83 -2.91 1.38
C ALA A 74 -12.25 -3.49 1.39
N ASP A 75 -12.49 -4.58 2.12
CA ASP A 75 -13.80 -5.20 2.28
C ASP A 75 -14.77 -4.27 3.01
N ASN A 76 -14.32 -3.61 4.07
CA ASN A 76 -15.14 -2.64 4.80
C ASN A 76 -15.50 -1.43 3.93
N SER A 77 -14.51 -0.86 3.23
CA SER A 77 -14.71 0.24 2.28
C SER A 77 -15.64 -0.15 1.14
N SER A 78 -15.46 -1.34 0.56
CA SER A 78 -16.31 -1.89 -0.51
C SER A 78 -17.76 -2.06 -0.06
N LYS A 79 -18.00 -2.59 1.16
CA LYS A 79 -19.34 -2.69 1.75
C LYS A 79 -19.99 -1.32 1.93
N ARG A 80 -19.23 -0.33 2.44
CA ARG A 80 -19.71 1.05 2.64
C ARG A 80 -20.12 1.71 1.32
N VAL A 81 -19.24 1.65 0.32
CA VAL A 81 -19.49 2.22 -1.01
C VAL A 81 -20.69 1.54 -1.67
N SER A 82 -20.77 0.21 -1.62
CA SER A 82 -21.88 -0.55 -2.22
C SER A 82 -23.24 -0.18 -1.61
N ARG A 83 -23.29 -0.04 -0.27
CA ARG A 83 -24.49 0.41 0.45
C ARG A 83 -24.89 1.82 0.01
N ASN A 84 -23.94 2.74 -0.07
CA ASN A 84 -24.23 4.14 -0.41
C ASN A 84 -24.69 4.28 -1.87
N ILE A 85 -24.10 3.52 -2.80
CA ILE A 85 -24.57 3.43 -4.19
C ILE A 85 -26.00 2.89 -4.25
N PHE A 86 -26.32 1.85 -3.48
CA PHE A 86 -27.69 1.32 -3.42
C PHE A 86 -28.69 2.38 -2.97
N VAL A 87 -28.39 3.11 -1.89
CA VAL A 87 -29.25 4.20 -1.39
C VAL A 87 -29.42 5.30 -2.44
N MET A 88 -28.33 5.73 -3.09
CA MET A 88 -28.41 6.74 -4.15
C MET A 88 -29.26 6.29 -5.34
N ARG A 89 -29.18 5.02 -5.75
CA ARG A 89 -30.04 4.48 -6.83
C ARG A 89 -31.52 4.52 -6.47
N GLN A 90 -31.88 4.27 -5.22
CA GLN A 90 -33.26 4.35 -4.76
C GLN A 90 -33.76 5.81 -4.71
N LEU A 91 -32.88 6.74 -4.35
CA LEU A 91 -33.21 8.17 -4.27
C LEU A 91 -33.18 8.89 -5.63
N ALA A 92 -32.55 8.30 -6.65
CA ALA A 92 -32.37 8.91 -7.96
C ALA A 92 -33.69 9.28 -8.66
N SER A 93 -34.79 8.57 -8.36
CA SER A 93 -36.12 8.87 -8.89
C SER A 93 -36.81 10.06 -8.20
N SER A 94 -36.34 10.45 -7.01
CA SER A 94 -37.02 11.40 -6.12
C SER A 94 -36.21 12.68 -5.90
N ILE A 95 -34.97 12.75 -6.37
CA ILE A 95 -34.02 13.83 -6.09
C ILE A 95 -33.34 14.29 -7.38
N SER A 96 -33.01 15.58 -7.47
CA SER A 96 -32.29 16.13 -8.62
C SER A 96 -30.85 15.57 -8.74
N PRO A 97 -30.30 15.45 -9.96
CA PRO A 97 -28.93 14.96 -10.17
C PRO A 97 -27.86 15.75 -9.41
N THR A 98 -28.05 17.06 -9.24
CA THR A 98 -27.13 17.93 -8.51
C THR A 98 -27.04 17.54 -7.04
N ILE A 99 -28.18 17.30 -6.39
CA ILE A 99 -28.22 16.88 -4.98
C ILE A 99 -27.68 15.46 -4.86
N LEU A 100 -27.99 14.57 -5.80
CA LEU A 100 -27.47 13.20 -5.80
C LEU A 100 -25.92 13.19 -5.90
N LYS A 101 -25.33 14.09 -6.68
CA LYS A 101 -23.89 14.29 -6.78
C LYS A 101 -23.28 14.81 -5.48
N SER A 102 -23.94 15.75 -4.79
CA SER A 102 -23.50 16.21 -3.46
C SER A 102 -23.54 15.09 -2.42
N VAL A 103 -24.59 14.27 -2.44
CA VAL A 103 -24.73 13.10 -1.55
C VAL A 103 -23.66 12.05 -1.86
N HIS A 104 -23.31 11.83 -3.13
CA HIS A 104 -22.23 10.94 -3.54
C HIS A 104 -20.90 11.34 -2.89
N PHE A 105 -20.51 12.61 -3.01
CA PHE A 105 -19.27 13.10 -2.41
C PHE A 105 -19.30 13.01 -0.88
N ALA A 106 -20.43 13.36 -0.24
CA ALA A 106 -20.55 13.31 1.21
C ALA A 106 -20.50 11.89 1.81
N LEU A 107 -20.86 10.85 1.04
CA LEU A 107 -20.96 9.48 1.52
C LEU A 107 -19.78 8.58 1.13
N ILE A 108 -18.95 8.99 0.18
CA ILE A 108 -17.88 8.17 -0.39
C ILE A 108 -16.47 8.71 -0.06
N GLU A 109 -16.32 9.92 0.49
CA GLU A 109 -15.16 10.29 1.33
C GLU A 109 -15.05 9.38 2.57
#